data_AF-A0A4R3H846-F1
#
_entry.id   AF-A0A4R3H846-F1
#
_cell.length_a   1.000
_cell.length_b   1.000
_cell.length_c   1.000
_cell.angle_alpha   90.00
_cell.angle_beta   90.00
_cell.angle_gamma   90.00
#
_symmetry.space_group_name_H-M   'P 1'
#
loop_
_entity.id
_entity.type
_entity.pdbx_description
1 polymer ?
#
loop_
_entity_poly.entity_id
_entity_poly.type
_entity_poly.pdbx_seq_one_letter_code
_entity_poly.pdbx_strand_id
1 'polypeptide(L)'
;MPPQPLSSYRRSIPIFTSAHHACDKRPEHAVLAAKIVGLSASIDARFGSMLVTFLGSTATPSFAMYEAIHQTAKTQALRAAARVALDPEGHDVFQALMTLAKAADKHRNRLSHWLWAYSEAIEDGLLLIDPEANFEFLVEIAGRLENGDQYGEGIELDYSRVLVYRREDLIAVIDQFERIAEWLSTFHIHLVPSPSHSAPGLRWHQLATSPEMLDALKRVRGGRESGPPKPPAPFRSRPIKANNKKK
;
A
#
# COMPACT_ATOMS: atom_id res chain seq x y z
N MET A 1 -15.16 -0.28 -8.35
CA MET A 1 -14.35 -0.45 -9.59
C MET A 1 -13.00 0.22 -9.35
N PRO A 2 -11.99 0.17 -10.24
CA PRO A 2 -10.87 1.09 -10.06
C PRO A 2 -11.37 2.55 -10.23
N PRO A 3 -10.86 3.50 -9.43
CA PRO A 3 -11.18 4.92 -9.60
C PRO A 3 -10.82 5.36 -11.01
N GLN A 4 -11.68 6.19 -11.61
CA GLN A 4 -11.51 6.64 -12.99
C GLN A 4 -10.77 7.99 -13.04
N PRO A 5 -9.93 8.24 -14.05
CA PRO A 5 -9.35 9.56 -14.25
C PRO A 5 -10.45 10.57 -14.59
N LEU A 6 -10.29 11.83 -14.15
CA LEU A 6 -11.25 12.90 -14.43
C LEU A 6 -11.38 13.17 -15.94
N SER A 7 -10.33 12.88 -16.72
CA SER A 7 -10.35 12.97 -18.19
C SER A 7 -11.38 12.05 -18.86
N SER A 8 -11.92 11.06 -18.14
CA SER A 8 -13.04 10.22 -18.61
C SER A 8 -14.41 10.90 -18.55
N TYR A 9 -14.50 12.05 -17.88
CA TYR A 9 -15.71 12.86 -17.79
C TYR A 9 -15.73 13.95 -18.88
N ARG A 10 -16.83 14.71 -18.99
CA ARG A 10 -16.95 15.82 -19.97
C ARG A 10 -15.80 16.82 -19.79
N ARG A 11 -15.33 17.43 -20.88
CA ARG A 11 -14.28 18.46 -20.85
C ARG A 11 -14.75 19.69 -20.06
N SER A 12 -13.84 20.28 -19.27
CA SER A 12 -14.04 21.45 -18.41
C SER A 12 -14.96 21.23 -17.21
N ILE A 13 -14.46 20.50 -16.21
CA ILE A 13 -15.14 20.32 -14.91
C ILE A 13 -14.43 21.20 -13.88
N PRO A 14 -15.11 22.19 -13.27
CA PRO A 14 -14.51 23.00 -12.22
C PRO A 14 -14.02 22.13 -11.06
N ILE A 15 -12.77 22.31 -10.65
CA ILE A 15 -12.15 21.64 -9.51
C ILE A 15 -11.87 22.69 -8.43
N PHE A 16 -12.32 22.40 -7.22
CA PHE A 16 -12.07 23.25 -6.07
C PHE A 16 -11.04 22.57 -5.16
N THR A 17 -9.83 23.13 -5.13
CA THR A 17 -8.69 22.63 -4.36
C THR A 17 -8.67 23.23 -2.95
N SER A 18 -9.28 22.52 -2.00
CA SER A 18 -9.14 22.81 -0.57
C SER A 18 -9.46 21.55 0.21
N ALA A 19 -8.47 20.99 0.90
CA ALA A 19 -8.65 19.75 1.66
C ALA A 19 -9.75 19.89 2.73
N HIS A 20 -9.78 21.05 3.42
CA HIS A 20 -10.83 21.35 4.40
C HIS A 20 -12.22 21.37 3.74
N HIS A 21 -12.37 22.10 2.62
CA HIS A 21 -13.65 22.15 1.94
C HIS A 21 -14.04 20.81 1.29
N ALA A 22 -13.09 20.00 0.82
CA ALA A 22 -13.38 18.68 0.27
C ALA A 22 -13.97 17.76 1.34
N CYS A 23 -13.43 17.77 2.56
CA CYS A 23 -14.00 17.04 3.70
C CYS A 23 -15.40 17.55 4.06
N ASP A 24 -15.60 18.87 4.13
CA ASP A 24 -16.90 19.47 4.48
C ASP A 24 -17.97 19.18 3.42
N LYS A 25 -17.58 19.17 2.14
CA LYS A 25 -18.47 18.92 1.00
C LYS A 25 -18.68 17.44 0.71
N ARG A 26 -17.77 16.57 1.15
CA ARG A 26 -17.82 15.10 0.95
C ARG A 26 -17.56 14.35 2.27
N PRO A 27 -18.33 14.60 3.35
CA PRO A 27 -18.03 14.05 4.66
C PRO A 27 -18.09 12.52 4.70
N GLU A 28 -19.02 11.91 3.96
CA GLU A 28 -19.09 10.46 3.85
C GLU A 28 -17.83 9.86 3.19
N HIS A 29 -17.32 10.48 2.12
CA HIS A 29 -16.11 10.02 1.47
C HIS A 29 -14.89 10.13 2.39
N ALA A 30 -14.82 11.22 3.18
CA ALA A 30 -13.77 11.42 4.17
C ALA A 30 -13.77 10.31 5.24
N VAL A 31 -14.94 9.92 5.74
CA VAL A 31 -15.09 8.80 6.69
C VAL A 31 -14.62 7.48 6.09
N LEU A 32 -15.03 7.17 4.85
CA LEU A 32 -14.61 5.95 4.16
C LEU A 32 -13.10 5.93 3.90
N ALA A 33 -12.52 7.06 3.48
CA ALA A 33 -11.08 7.22 3.31
C ALA A 33 -10.31 7.00 4.62
N ALA A 34 -10.79 7.56 5.74
CA ALA A 34 -10.21 7.34 7.05
C ALA A 34 -10.30 5.86 7.47
N LYS A 35 -11.42 5.18 7.18
CA LYS A 35 -11.56 3.73 7.41
C LYS A 35 -10.51 2.93 6.64
N ILE A 36 -10.25 3.27 5.37
CA ILE A 36 -9.19 2.64 4.55
C ILE A 36 -7.80 2.82 5.18
N VAL A 37 -7.48 4.03 5.65
CA VAL A 37 -6.20 4.31 6.33
C VAL A 37 -6.08 3.46 7.61
N GLY A 38 -7.12 3.40 8.44
CA GLY A 38 -7.14 2.61 9.66
C GLY A 38 -7.02 1.10 9.41
N LEU A 39 -7.68 0.58 8.36
CA LEU A 39 -7.57 -0.82 7.97
C LEU A 39 -6.15 -1.16 7.47
N SER A 40 -5.52 -0.28 6.69
CA SER A 40 -4.12 -0.46 6.27
C SER A 40 -3.17 -0.51 7.46
N ALA A 41 -3.30 0.40 8.42
CA ALA A 41 -2.51 0.37 9.66
C ALA A 41 -2.72 -0.94 10.45
N SER A 42 -3.96 -1.44 10.50
CA SER A 42 -4.28 -2.72 11.14
C SER A 42 -3.66 -3.92 10.43
N ILE A 43 -3.49 -3.87 9.10
CA ILE A 43 -2.78 -4.90 8.34
C ILE A 43 -1.28 -4.84 8.62
N ASP A 44 -0.67 -3.66 8.65
CA ASP A 44 0.76 -3.50 8.96
C ASP A 44 1.10 -4.01 10.37
N ALA A 45 0.24 -3.72 11.35
CA ALA A 45 0.38 -4.25 12.70
C ALA A 45 0.33 -5.79 12.75
N ARG A 46 -0.58 -6.41 11.97
CA ARG A 46 -0.64 -7.88 11.84
C ARG A 46 0.63 -8.46 11.23
N PHE A 47 1.20 -7.82 10.21
CA PHE A 47 2.50 -8.24 9.68
C PHE A 47 3.60 -8.13 10.72
N GLY A 48 3.64 -7.05 11.51
CA GLY A 48 4.56 -6.93 12.64
C GLY A 48 4.42 -8.08 13.66
N SER A 49 3.18 -8.48 13.97
CA SER A 49 2.90 -9.64 14.85
C SER A 49 3.36 -10.97 14.24
N MET A 50 3.21 -11.15 12.93
CA MET A 50 3.74 -12.33 12.23
C MET A 50 5.27 -12.37 12.29
N LEU A 51 5.96 -11.23 12.20
CA LEU A 51 7.41 -11.20 12.35
C LEU A 51 7.85 -11.70 13.74
N VAL A 52 7.17 -11.25 14.80
CA VAL A 52 7.42 -11.77 16.17
C VAL A 52 7.24 -13.28 16.21
N THR A 53 6.18 -13.79 15.56
CA THR A 53 5.90 -15.23 15.48
C THR A 53 7.01 -15.98 14.74
N PHE A 54 7.49 -15.47 13.60
CA PHE A 54 8.57 -16.10 12.82
C PHE A 54 9.91 -16.11 13.55
N LEU A 55 10.19 -15.11 14.38
CA LEU A 55 11.45 -15.01 15.11
C LEU A 55 11.47 -15.86 16.40
N GLY A 56 10.32 -16.35 16.86
CA GLY A 56 10.22 -17.10 18.12
C GLY A 56 10.73 -16.31 19.34
N SER A 57 10.69 -14.99 19.28
CA SER A 57 11.33 -14.07 20.23
C SER A 57 10.32 -13.43 21.19
N THR A 58 10.81 -12.65 22.16
CA THR A 58 9.95 -11.80 22.98
C THR A 58 9.32 -10.71 22.13
N ALA A 59 8.03 -10.44 22.33
CA ALA A 59 7.25 -9.56 21.46
C ALA A 59 7.78 -8.12 21.41
N THR A 60 8.21 -7.56 22.54
CA THR A 60 8.56 -6.13 22.65
C THR A 60 9.83 -5.75 21.86
N PRO A 61 10.98 -6.44 22.00
CA PRO A 61 12.19 -6.07 21.25
C PRO A 61 12.03 -6.27 19.74
N SER A 62 11.36 -7.35 19.33
CA SER A 62 11.18 -7.64 17.90
C SER A 62 10.19 -6.71 17.21
N PHE A 63 9.14 -6.28 17.91
CA PHE A 63 8.24 -5.27 17.38
C PHE A 63 8.91 -3.88 17.31
N ALA A 64 9.68 -3.49 18.33
CA ALA A 64 10.45 -2.25 18.30
C ALA A 64 11.45 -2.22 17.12
N MET A 65 12.12 -3.34 16.83
CA MET A 65 12.96 -3.47 15.65
C MET A 65 12.15 -3.34 14.35
N TYR A 66 10.97 -3.95 14.27
CA TYR A 66 10.09 -3.84 13.10
C TYR A 66 9.69 -2.38 12.84
N GLU A 67 9.30 -1.65 13.88
CA GLU A 67 8.90 -0.25 13.77
C GLU A 67 10.05 0.68 13.39
N ALA A 68 11.26 0.43 13.91
CA ALA A 68 12.44 1.26 13.66
C ALA A 68 12.97 1.19 12.22
N ILE A 69 12.48 0.25 11.41
CA ILE A 69 12.96 0.03 10.04
C ILE A 69 12.03 0.74 9.04
N HIS A 70 12.60 1.35 7.99
CA HIS A 70 11.81 1.94 6.90
C HIS A 70 10.95 0.90 6.17
N GLN A 71 9.80 1.30 5.60
CA GLN A 71 8.79 0.38 5.04
C GLN A 71 9.33 -0.64 4.03
N THR A 72 10.25 -0.23 3.16
CA THR A 72 10.90 -1.13 2.19
C THR A 72 11.73 -2.20 2.87
N ALA A 73 12.47 -1.85 3.91
CA ALA A 73 13.26 -2.77 4.69
C ALA A 73 12.41 -3.62 5.66
N LYS A 74 11.26 -3.12 6.16
CA LYS A 74 10.26 -3.94 6.90
C LYS A 74 9.77 -5.10 6.03
N THR A 75 9.40 -4.79 4.79
CA THR A 75 8.94 -5.79 3.81
C THR A 75 10.03 -6.85 3.56
N GLN A 76 11.29 -6.45 3.39
CA GLN A 76 12.39 -7.39 3.17
C GLN A 76 12.67 -8.26 4.39
N ALA A 77 12.66 -7.68 5.59
CA ALA A 77 12.85 -8.40 6.85
C ALA A 77 11.76 -9.47 7.04
N LEU A 78 10.49 -9.11 6.82
CA LEU A 78 9.37 -10.05 6.86
C LEU A 78 9.56 -11.24 5.91
N ARG A 79 9.91 -10.96 4.65
CA ARG A 79 10.16 -12.02 3.66
C ARG A 79 11.31 -12.93 4.08
N ALA A 80 12.40 -12.35 4.60
CA ALA A 80 13.55 -13.12 5.03
C ALA A 80 13.22 -14.03 6.23
N ALA A 81 12.51 -13.51 7.24
CA ALA A 81 12.06 -14.27 8.40
C ALA A 81 11.09 -15.39 8.00
N ALA A 82 10.08 -15.07 7.18
CA ALA A 82 9.10 -16.05 6.69
C ALA A 82 9.77 -17.20 5.93
N ARG A 83 10.78 -16.90 5.09
CA ARG A 83 11.50 -17.93 4.32
C ARG A 83 12.27 -18.92 5.21
N VAL A 84 12.69 -18.49 6.40
CA VAL A 84 13.40 -19.35 7.37
C VAL A 84 12.42 -20.12 8.24
N ALA A 85 11.32 -19.48 8.64
CA ALA A 85 10.38 -20.02 9.61
C ALA A 85 9.28 -20.92 9.00
N LEU A 86 8.96 -20.75 7.71
CA LEU A 86 7.86 -21.45 7.06
C LEU A 86 8.34 -22.53 6.10
N ASP A 87 7.51 -23.56 5.93
CA ASP A 87 7.67 -24.50 4.83
C ASP A 87 7.39 -23.81 3.46
N PRO A 88 7.69 -24.47 2.33
CA PRO A 88 7.53 -23.85 1.02
C PRO A 88 6.09 -23.40 0.71
N GLU A 89 5.07 -24.14 1.18
CA GLU A 89 3.67 -23.81 0.93
C GLU A 89 3.20 -22.61 1.76
N GLY A 90 3.49 -22.61 3.06
CA GLY A 90 3.21 -21.50 3.95
C GLY A 90 3.94 -20.22 3.52
N HIS A 91 5.18 -20.35 3.04
CA HIS A 91 5.92 -19.22 2.48
C HIS A 91 5.25 -18.67 1.20
N ASP A 92 4.73 -19.51 0.30
CA ASP A 92 3.99 -19.07 -0.89
C ASP A 92 2.75 -18.27 -0.51
N VAL A 93 1.96 -18.79 0.43
CA VAL A 93 0.76 -18.12 0.92
C VAL A 93 1.10 -16.78 1.57
N PHE A 94 2.14 -16.73 2.39
CA PHE A 94 2.59 -15.47 2.98
C PHE A 94 2.99 -14.43 1.92
N GLN A 95 3.75 -14.84 0.89
CA GLN A 95 4.14 -13.93 -0.20
C GLN A 95 2.92 -13.45 -1.02
N ALA A 96 1.93 -14.32 -1.22
CA ALA A 96 0.68 -13.95 -1.87
C ALA A 96 -0.08 -12.89 -1.04
N LEU A 97 -0.20 -13.08 0.27
CA LEU A 97 -0.80 -12.11 1.20
C LEU A 97 -0.08 -10.76 1.17
N MET A 98 1.27 -10.76 1.23
CA MET A 98 2.06 -9.53 1.11
C MET A 98 1.81 -8.82 -0.23
N THR A 99 1.64 -9.58 -1.31
CA THR A 99 1.40 -9.04 -2.65
C THR A 99 0.03 -8.39 -2.76
N LEU A 100 -1.00 -9.03 -2.21
CA LEU A 100 -2.37 -8.51 -2.14
C LEU A 100 -2.45 -7.26 -1.27
N ALA A 101 -1.85 -7.29 -0.07
CA ALA A 101 -1.78 -6.12 0.82
C ALA A 101 -1.07 -4.94 0.16
N LYS A 102 0.07 -5.17 -0.51
CA LYS A 102 0.80 -4.12 -1.23
C LYS A 102 -0.02 -3.54 -2.40
N ALA A 103 -0.81 -4.36 -3.08
CA ALA A 103 -1.68 -3.88 -4.16
C ALA A 103 -2.79 -2.96 -3.61
N ALA A 104 -3.44 -3.35 -2.52
CA ALA A 104 -4.48 -2.56 -1.84
C ALA A 104 -3.92 -1.26 -1.26
N ASP A 105 -2.70 -1.28 -0.71
CA ASP A 105 -2.05 -0.11 -0.10
C ASP A 105 -1.79 1.04 -1.09
N LYS A 106 -1.83 0.78 -2.41
CA LYS A 106 -1.82 1.85 -3.43
C LYS A 106 -2.99 2.81 -3.27
N HIS A 107 -4.17 2.32 -2.88
CA HIS A 107 -5.33 3.18 -2.65
C HIS A 107 -5.13 4.03 -1.39
N ARG A 108 -4.68 3.42 -0.30
CA ARG A 108 -4.35 4.14 0.93
C ARG A 108 -3.32 5.23 0.67
N ASN A 109 -2.22 4.92 -0.03
CA ASN A 109 -1.17 5.89 -0.31
C ASN A 109 -1.67 7.09 -1.11
N ARG A 110 -2.57 6.89 -2.08
CA ARG A 110 -3.21 8.01 -2.79
C ARG A 110 -4.08 8.82 -1.84
N LEU A 111 -4.96 8.16 -1.08
CA LEU A 111 -5.85 8.83 -0.13
C LEU A 111 -5.10 9.62 0.96
N SER A 112 -3.91 9.19 1.37
CA SER A 112 -3.13 9.86 2.41
C SER A 112 -2.15 10.92 1.90
N HIS A 113 -1.77 10.88 0.62
CA HIS A 113 -0.69 11.73 0.09
C HIS A 113 -1.07 12.59 -1.11
N TRP A 114 -2.20 12.32 -1.78
CA TRP A 114 -2.67 13.15 -2.89
C TRP A 114 -3.55 14.28 -2.35
N LEU A 115 -3.64 15.38 -3.10
CA LEU A 115 -4.44 16.53 -2.67
C LEU A 115 -5.93 16.21 -2.84
N TRP A 116 -6.71 16.44 -1.79
CA TRP A 116 -8.15 16.27 -1.83
C TRP A 116 -8.81 17.52 -2.42
N ALA A 117 -9.71 17.28 -3.37
CA ALA A 117 -10.49 18.29 -4.04
C ALA A 117 -11.92 17.79 -4.25
N TYR A 118 -12.80 18.70 -4.69
CA TYR A 118 -14.17 18.36 -5.06
C TYR A 118 -14.60 19.14 -6.30
N SER A 119 -15.69 18.68 -6.92
CA SER A 119 -16.38 19.41 -7.97
C SER A 119 -17.88 19.37 -7.69
N GLU A 120 -18.58 20.49 -7.84
CA GLU A 120 -20.03 20.52 -7.74
C GLU A 120 -20.71 19.72 -8.87
N ALA A 121 -20.05 19.55 -10.01
CA ALA A 121 -20.55 18.74 -11.12
C ALA A 121 -20.42 17.22 -10.87
N ILE A 122 -19.67 16.81 -9.85
CA ILE A 122 -19.51 15.40 -9.45
C ILE A 122 -19.89 15.29 -7.97
N GLU A 123 -21.19 15.17 -7.73
CA GLU A 123 -21.77 15.13 -6.38
C GLU A 123 -21.28 13.92 -5.57
N ASP A 124 -21.28 12.73 -6.16
CA ASP A 124 -20.75 11.49 -5.56
C ASP A 124 -19.28 11.26 -5.97
N GLY A 125 -18.41 12.21 -5.62
CA GLY A 125 -17.00 12.10 -5.95
C GLY A 125 -16.08 12.88 -5.02
N LEU A 126 -15.07 12.19 -4.50
CA LEU A 126 -13.86 12.77 -3.96
C LEU A 126 -12.79 12.79 -5.06
N LEU A 127 -12.25 13.96 -5.36
CA LEU A 127 -11.17 14.11 -6.34
C LEU A 127 -9.82 14.03 -5.62
N LEU A 128 -8.91 13.21 -6.13
CA LEU A 128 -7.53 13.14 -5.67
C LEU A 128 -6.61 13.62 -6.80
N ILE A 129 -5.85 14.68 -6.54
CA ILE A 129 -4.91 15.25 -7.49
C ILE A 129 -3.50 14.73 -7.19
N ASP A 130 -2.84 14.19 -8.21
CA ASP A 130 -1.43 13.82 -8.13
C ASP A 130 -0.59 15.04 -7.68
N PRO A 131 0.20 14.93 -6.59
CA PRO A 131 1.02 16.03 -6.09
C PRO A 131 1.98 16.62 -7.12
N GLU A 132 2.54 15.78 -8.01
CA GLU A 132 3.45 16.25 -9.05
C GLU A 132 2.69 17.00 -10.15
N ALA A 133 1.51 16.51 -10.57
CA ALA A 133 0.64 17.25 -11.50
C ALA A 133 0.22 18.61 -10.93
N ASN A 134 -0.11 18.66 -9.64
CA ASN A 134 -0.44 19.90 -8.96
C ASN A 134 0.77 20.85 -8.89
N PHE A 135 1.96 20.32 -8.62
CA PHE A 135 3.19 21.12 -8.59
C PHE A 135 3.53 21.70 -9.97
N GLU A 136 3.49 20.89 -11.02
CA GLU A 136 3.66 21.31 -12.42
C GLU A 136 2.69 22.45 -12.77
N PHE A 137 1.41 22.27 -12.45
CA PHE A 137 0.36 23.29 -12.66
C PHE A 137 0.66 24.60 -11.93
N LEU A 138 1.10 24.54 -10.67
CA LEU A 138 1.45 25.74 -9.88
C LEU A 138 2.68 26.46 -10.42
N VAL A 139 3.69 25.72 -10.89
CA VAL A 139 4.90 26.30 -11.51
C VAL A 139 4.54 27.01 -12.81
N GLU A 140 3.68 26.43 -13.64
CA GLU A 140 3.24 27.08 -14.88
C GLU A 140 2.46 28.37 -14.59
N ILE A 141 1.54 28.36 -13.62
CA ILE A 141 0.83 29.56 -13.18
C ILE A 141 1.80 30.64 -12.73
N ALA A 142 2.77 30.30 -11.87
CA ALA A 142 3.74 31.26 -11.36
C ALA A 142 4.54 31.90 -12.50
N GLY A 143 5.05 31.10 -13.44
CA GLY A 143 5.81 31.60 -14.59
C GLY A 143 4.99 32.54 -15.49
N ARG A 144 3.69 32.28 -15.71
CA ARG A 144 2.84 33.18 -16.49
C ARG A 144 2.54 34.50 -15.78
N LEU A 145 2.27 34.44 -14.47
CA LEU A 145 2.07 35.65 -13.67
C LEU A 145 3.33 36.53 -13.63
N GLU A 146 4.52 35.94 -13.56
CA GLU A 146 5.80 36.67 -13.66
C GLU A 146 5.98 37.37 -15.02
N ASN A 147 5.44 36.80 -16.09
CA ASN A 147 5.47 37.36 -17.44
C ASN A 147 4.37 38.41 -17.71
N GLY A 148 3.51 38.69 -16.73
CA GLY A 148 2.43 39.67 -16.85
C GLY A 148 1.16 39.14 -17.52
N ASP A 149 1.05 37.83 -17.73
CA ASP A 149 -0.17 37.20 -18.23
C ASP A 149 -1.28 37.29 -17.17
N GLN A 150 -2.53 37.38 -17.63
CA GLN A 150 -3.67 37.32 -16.73
C GLN A 150 -3.87 35.89 -16.18
N TYR A 151 -4.24 35.80 -14.91
CA TYR A 151 -4.61 34.55 -14.27
C TYR A 151 -5.81 33.92 -15.01
N GLY A 152 -5.65 32.70 -15.53
CA GLY A 152 -6.76 31.85 -15.97
C GLY A 152 -6.91 31.59 -17.48
N GLU A 153 -6.08 32.16 -18.36
CA GLU A 153 -6.13 31.81 -19.79
C GLU A 153 -5.18 30.64 -20.11
N GLY A 154 -5.73 29.50 -20.50
CA GLY A 154 -4.98 28.42 -21.18
C GLY A 154 -4.00 27.61 -20.34
N ILE A 155 -4.12 27.61 -19.00
CA ILE A 155 -3.45 26.63 -18.13
C ILE A 155 -4.52 25.67 -17.59
N GLU A 156 -4.38 24.39 -17.89
CA GLU A 156 -5.28 23.35 -17.40
C GLU A 156 -4.49 22.33 -16.58
N LEU A 157 -5.04 21.93 -15.44
CA LEU A 157 -4.53 20.79 -14.70
C LEU A 157 -4.70 19.52 -15.55
N ASP A 158 -3.70 18.63 -15.58
CA ASP A 158 -3.81 17.36 -16.29
C ASP A 158 -4.86 16.44 -15.63
N TYR A 159 -6.07 16.42 -16.18
CA TYR A 159 -7.18 15.61 -15.68
C TYR A 159 -6.95 14.10 -15.80
N SER A 160 -5.95 13.64 -16.56
CA SER A 160 -5.56 12.22 -16.55
C SER A 160 -4.87 11.81 -15.25
N ARG A 161 -4.30 12.78 -14.53
CA ARG A 161 -3.64 12.64 -13.22
C ARG A 161 -4.52 13.06 -12.04
N VAL A 162 -5.80 13.34 -12.30
CA VAL A 162 -6.82 13.56 -11.27
C VAL A 162 -7.71 12.32 -11.21
N LEU A 163 -7.79 11.67 -10.06
CA LEU A 163 -8.63 10.48 -9.87
C LEU A 163 -9.96 10.86 -9.21
N VAL A 164 -11.05 10.28 -9.69
CA VAL A 164 -12.37 10.38 -9.07
C VAL A 164 -12.63 9.09 -8.28
N TYR A 165 -12.74 9.23 -6.96
CA TYR A 165 -13.20 8.16 -6.07
C TYR A 165 -14.67 8.38 -5.76
N ARG A 166 -15.52 7.51 -6.29
CA ARG A 166 -16.93 7.44 -5.88
C ARG A 166 -17.05 6.67 -4.57
N ARG A 167 -18.20 6.81 -3.91
CA ARG A 167 -18.52 6.03 -2.71
C ARG A 167 -18.35 4.53 -2.93
N GLU A 168 -18.85 4.01 -4.05
CA GLU A 168 -18.76 2.58 -4.40
C GLU A 168 -17.31 2.09 -4.57
N ASP A 169 -16.41 2.95 -5.05
CA ASP A 169 -14.99 2.61 -5.19
C ASP A 169 -14.32 2.51 -3.82
N LEU A 170 -14.63 3.44 -2.92
CA LEU A 170 -14.11 3.43 -1.55
C LEU A 170 -14.62 2.20 -0.77
N ILE A 171 -15.91 1.85 -0.92
CA ILE A 171 -16.48 0.63 -0.32
C ILE A 171 -15.77 -0.61 -0.86
N ALA A 172 -15.59 -0.72 -2.18
CA ALA A 172 -14.90 -1.86 -2.77
C ALA A 172 -13.44 -2.00 -2.27
N VAL A 173 -12.75 -0.88 -2.03
CA VAL A 173 -11.42 -0.87 -1.42
C VAL A 173 -11.49 -1.34 0.04
N ILE A 174 -12.46 -0.85 0.83
CA ILE A 174 -12.68 -1.31 2.20
C ILE A 174 -12.89 -2.82 2.25
N ASP A 175 -13.79 -3.35 1.42
CA ASP A 175 -14.08 -4.78 1.36
C ASP A 175 -12.81 -5.58 1.01
N GLN A 176 -11.97 -5.05 0.10
CA GLN A 176 -10.68 -5.65 -0.22
C GLN A 176 -9.75 -5.70 1.00
N PHE A 177 -9.64 -4.60 1.75
CA PHE A 177 -8.83 -4.55 2.97
C PHE A 177 -9.35 -5.51 4.05
N GLU A 178 -10.67 -5.58 4.24
CA GLU A 178 -11.30 -6.48 5.22
C GLU A 178 -11.04 -7.95 4.87
N ARG A 179 -11.17 -8.35 3.59
CA ARG A 179 -10.81 -9.71 3.14
C ARG A 179 -9.34 -10.03 3.39
N ILE A 180 -8.42 -9.11 3.08
CA ILE A 180 -6.99 -9.33 3.34
C ILE A 180 -6.72 -9.47 4.84
N ALA A 181 -7.38 -8.66 5.68
CA ALA A 181 -7.25 -8.74 7.13
C ALA A 181 -7.76 -10.09 7.67
N GLU A 182 -8.88 -10.60 7.16
CA GLU A 182 -9.42 -11.91 7.49
C GLU A 182 -8.47 -13.05 7.09
N TRP A 183 -7.91 -12.98 5.88
CA TRP A 183 -6.94 -13.97 5.43
C TRP A 183 -5.65 -13.93 6.25
N LEU A 184 -5.16 -12.74 6.61
CA LEU A 184 -4.00 -12.60 7.51
C LEU A 184 -4.28 -13.18 8.88
N SER A 185 -5.46 -12.91 9.45
CA SER A 185 -5.87 -13.50 10.73
C SER A 185 -5.98 -15.02 10.66
N THR A 186 -6.55 -15.56 9.59
CA THR A 186 -6.62 -17.01 9.34
C THR A 186 -5.25 -17.65 9.23
N PHE A 187 -4.36 -17.03 8.44
CA PHE A 187 -2.98 -17.46 8.29
C PHE A 187 -2.24 -17.41 9.63
N HIS A 188 -2.38 -16.34 10.41
CA HIS A 188 -1.73 -16.22 11.71
C HIS A 188 -2.20 -17.27 12.71
N ILE A 189 -3.51 -17.53 12.78
CA ILE A 189 -4.08 -18.59 13.62
C ILE A 189 -3.50 -19.96 13.25
N HIS A 190 -3.27 -20.22 11.95
CA HIS A 190 -2.65 -21.46 11.51
C HIS A 190 -1.19 -21.61 11.98
N LEU A 191 -0.47 -20.49 12.13
CA LEU A 191 0.92 -20.49 12.59
C LEU A 191 1.10 -20.65 14.09
N VAL A 192 0.08 -20.33 14.89
CA VAL A 192 0.15 -20.38 16.36
C VAL A 192 -0.62 -21.61 16.85
N PRO A 193 0.05 -22.70 17.26
CA PRO A 193 -0.61 -23.88 17.79
C PRO A 193 -1.40 -23.49 19.03
N SER A 194 -2.72 -23.68 18.99
CA SER A 194 -3.59 -23.37 20.12
C SER A 194 -4.50 -24.57 20.42
N PRO A 195 -4.53 -25.07 21.67
CA PRO A 195 -5.34 -26.23 22.04
C PRO A 195 -6.84 -26.03 21.82
N SER A 196 -7.31 -24.79 21.72
CA SER A 196 -8.72 -24.43 21.56
C SER A 196 -9.17 -24.28 20.10
N HIS A 197 -8.26 -24.37 19.12
CA HIS A 197 -8.60 -24.20 17.71
C HIS A 197 -8.88 -25.55 17.05
N SER A 198 -10.14 -25.97 17.06
CA SER A 198 -10.57 -27.32 16.65
C SER A 198 -10.74 -27.54 15.13
N ALA A 199 -10.37 -26.59 14.26
CA ALA A 199 -10.38 -26.83 12.80
C ALA A 199 -9.43 -25.93 11.98
N PRO A 200 -8.09 -25.96 12.18
CA PRO A 200 -7.15 -25.18 11.38
C PRO A 200 -7.24 -25.48 9.86
N GLY A 201 -7.58 -26.73 9.50
CA GLY A 201 -7.63 -27.17 8.10
C GLY A 201 -8.77 -26.58 7.27
N LEU A 202 -9.94 -26.32 7.87
CA LEU A 202 -11.11 -25.82 7.14
C LEU A 202 -10.92 -24.36 6.69
N ARG A 203 -10.37 -23.53 7.57
CA ARG A 203 -10.09 -22.11 7.27
C ARG A 203 -8.89 -21.94 6.33
N TRP A 204 -7.90 -22.82 6.42
CA TRP A 204 -6.79 -22.88 5.46
C TRP A 204 -7.30 -23.18 4.04
N HIS A 205 -8.23 -24.14 3.91
CA HIS A 205 -8.84 -24.47 2.63
C HIS A 205 -9.66 -23.30 2.05
N GLN A 206 -10.40 -22.56 2.89
CA GLN A 206 -11.12 -21.35 2.46
C GLN A 206 -10.17 -20.26 1.94
N LEU A 207 -9.04 -20.04 2.61
CA LEU A 207 -8.01 -19.11 2.14
C LEU A 207 -7.43 -19.56 0.79
N ALA A 208 -7.14 -20.86 0.65
CA ALA A 208 -6.56 -21.43 -0.55
C ALA A 208 -7.52 -21.54 -1.76
N THR A 209 -8.81 -21.22 -1.59
CA THR A 209 -9.84 -21.36 -2.64
C THR A 209 -10.40 -20.03 -3.15
N SER A 210 -10.05 -18.90 -2.54
CA SER A 210 -10.40 -17.58 -3.09
C SER A 210 -9.73 -17.36 -4.46
N PRO A 211 -10.47 -16.87 -5.48
CA PRO A 211 -9.90 -16.56 -6.79
C PRO A 211 -8.71 -15.60 -6.72
N GLU A 212 -8.80 -14.53 -5.91
CA GLU A 212 -7.73 -13.54 -5.77
C GLU A 212 -6.48 -14.12 -5.11
N MET A 213 -6.67 -15.01 -4.13
CA MET A 213 -5.56 -15.73 -3.50
C MET A 213 -4.92 -16.70 -4.48
N LEU A 214 -5.71 -17.47 -5.22
CA LEU A 214 -5.22 -18.40 -6.24
C LEU A 214 -4.41 -17.67 -7.32
N ASP A 215 -4.87 -16.51 -7.78
CA ASP A 215 -4.15 -15.71 -8.77
C ASP A 215 -2.89 -15.05 -8.18
N ALA A 216 -2.89 -14.68 -6.92
CA ALA A 216 -1.68 -14.25 -6.22
C ALA A 216 -0.67 -15.39 -6.07
N LEU A 217 -1.11 -16.58 -5.70
CA LEU A 217 -0.29 -17.79 -5.58
C LEU A 217 0.32 -18.20 -6.93
N LYS A 218 -0.47 -18.21 -8.01
CA LYS A 218 0.03 -18.46 -9.36
C LYS A 218 1.16 -17.50 -9.73
N ARG A 219 1.01 -16.20 -9.45
CA ARG A 219 2.05 -15.19 -9.71
C ARG A 219 3.31 -15.42 -8.88
N VAL A 220 3.17 -15.74 -7.60
CA VAL A 220 4.30 -16.06 -6.71
C VAL A 220 5.07 -17.28 -7.20
N ARG A 221 4.35 -18.34 -7.60
CA ARG A 221 4.94 -19.60 -8.08
C ARG A 221 5.57 -19.45 -9.46
N GLY A 222 4.89 -18.79 -10.39
CA GLY A 222 5.43 -18.51 -11.73
C GLY A 222 6.70 -17.65 -11.70
N GLY A 223 6.84 -16.76 -10.71
CA GLY A 223 8.08 -15.99 -10.50
C GLY A 223 9.28 -16.81 -10.03
N ARG A 224 9.10 -18.05 -9.57
CA ARG A 224 10.22 -18.96 -9.23
C ARG A 224 10.75 -19.74 -10.43
N GLU A 225 9.92 -20.00 -11.42
CA GLU A 225 10.33 -20.69 -12.65
C GLU A 225 11.28 -19.84 -13.50
N SER A 226 11.32 -18.52 -13.28
CA SER A 226 12.33 -17.61 -13.84
C SER A 226 13.73 -17.71 -13.21
N GLY A 227 13.99 -18.73 -12.38
CA GLY A 227 15.30 -19.06 -11.85
C GLY A 227 15.61 -18.41 -10.49
N PRO A 228 16.49 -19.03 -9.68
CA PRO A 228 16.80 -18.53 -8.35
C PRO A 228 17.44 -17.14 -8.44
N PRO A 229 17.11 -16.20 -7.53
CA PRO A 229 17.86 -14.96 -7.42
C PRO A 229 19.32 -15.32 -7.15
N LYS A 230 20.21 -14.76 -7.97
CA LYS A 230 21.66 -14.90 -7.80
C LYS A 230 21.98 -14.60 -6.33
N PRO A 231 22.70 -15.47 -5.60
CA PRO A 231 23.05 -15.20 -4.22
C PRO A 231 23.71 -13.82 -4.14
N PRO A 232 23.42 -13.02 -3.09
CA PRO A 232 24.09 -11.73 -2.92
C PRO A 232 25.58 -11.98 -3.02
N ALA A 233 26.27 -11.14 -3.82
CA ALA A 233 27.71 -11.25 -3.98
C ALA A 233 28.34 -11.29 -2.58
N PRO A 234 29.30 -12.21 -2.33
CA PRO A 234 29.93 -12.32 -1.02
C PRO A 234 30.43 -10.94 -0.59
N PHE A 235 30.14 -10.57 0.65
CA PHE A 235 30.53 -9.30 1.22
C PHE A 235 32.05 -9.17 1.11
N ARG A 236 32.53 -8.38 0.13
CA ARG A 236 33.95 -8.14 -0.04
C ARG A 236 34.39 -7.26 1.11
N SER A 237 34.93 -7.87 2.17
CA SER A 237 35.63 -7.15 3.22
C SER A 237 36.70 -6.27 2.57
N ARG A 238 36.48 -4.95 2.58
CA ARG A 238 37.54 -4.01 2.20
C ARG A 238 38.71 -4.26 3.17
N PRO A 239 39.92 -4.54 2.68
CA PRO A 239 41.07 -4.66 3.57
C PRO A 239 41.24 -3.32 4.30
N ILE A 240 41.20 -3.37 5.62
CA ILE A 240 41.54 -2.24 6.48
C ILE A 240 43.02 -1.97 6.22
N LYS A 241 43.33 -0.85 5.57
CA LYS A 241 44.72 -0.40 5.39
C LYS A 241 45.27 -0.07 6.79
N ALA A 242 46.15 -0.93 7.30
CA ALA A 242 46.94 -0.65 8.49
C ALA A 242 47.81 0.58 8.22
N ASN A 243 47.52 1.67 8.92
CA ASN A 243 48.23 2.93 8.78
C ASN A 243 49.50 2.87 9.65
N ASN A 244 50.58 2.30 9.11
CA ASN A 244 51.89 2.30 9.77
C ASN A 244 52.49 3.70 9.71
N LYS A 245 52.25 4.51 10.76
CA LYS A 245 53.07 5.68 11.07
C LYS A 245 54.43 5.18 11.61
N LYS A 246 55.49 5.29 10.81
CA LYS A 246 56.87 5.21 11.29
C LYS A 246 57.17 6.48 12.11
N LYS A 247 57.74 6.28 13.30
CA LYS A 247 58.59 7.25 13.99
C LYS A 247 60.01 7.13 13.44
#